data_AF-A0A6I9XUK5-F1
#
_entry.id   AF-A0A6I9XUK5-F1
#
_cell.length_a   1.000
_cell.length_b   1.000
_cell.length_c   1.000
_cell.angle_alpha   90.00
_cell.angle_beta   90.00
_cell.angle_gamma   90.00
#
_symmetry.space_group_name_H-M   'P 1'
#
loop_
_entity.id
_entity.type
_entity.pdbx_description
1 polymer ?
#
loop_
_entity_poly.entity_id
_entity_poly.type
_entity_poly.pdbx_seq_one_letter_code
_entity_poly.pdbx_strand_id
1 'polypeptide(L)'
;MAVPMEAQLQSIFEEVVKTEVIEEAFPGMFMDTPEDERTKLISCLSAFRQFWSNLSQESHEQCVQWIVRFIHSQHSPKRISFLYDCLAMAVETGLLPPRMVCESLLNSDNLEWERTQLWSLTFKLVQKIIGGVDYKAAQVKQYDSGQHTAYKPSPTPYDVKYVQYIIYKIKCLS
;
A
#
# COMPACT_ATOMS: atom_id res chain seq x y z
N MET A 1 -31.41 2.67 -5.47
CA MET A 1 -30.58 1.45 -5.28
C MET A 1 -29.24 1.92 -4.75
N ALA A 2 -28.77 1.38 -3.63
CA ALA A 2 -27.44 1.73 -3.12
C ALA A 2 -26.39 1.27 -4.14
N VAL A 3 -25.47 2.15 -4.52
CA VAL A 3 -24.33 1.77 -5.36
C VAL A 3 -23.50 0.78 -4.53
N PRO A 4 -23.15 -0.41 -5.07
CA PRO A 4 -22.35 -1.36 -4.33
C PRO A 4 -21.00 -0.73 -3.97
N MET A 5 -20.52 -1.02 -2.75
CA MET A 5 -19.26 -0.48 -2.18
C MET A 5 -18.11 -0.50 -3.19
N GLU A 6 -17.98 -1.60 -3.92
CA GLU A 6 -16.97 -1.82 -4.96
C GLU A 6 -17.06 -0.80 -6.11
N ALA A 7 -18.25 -0.42 -6.54
CA ALA A 7 -18.43 0.53 -7.63
C ALA A 7 -18.06 1.96 -7.19
N GLN A 8 -18.27 2.31 -5.91
CA GLN A 8 -17.82 3.60 -5.37
C GLN A 8 -16.28 3.62 -5.26
N LEU A 9 -15.67 2.56 -4.74
CA LEU A 9 -14.21 2.42 -4.70
C LEU A 9 -13.59 2.47 -6.09
N GLN A 10 -14.18 1.73 -7.03
CA GLN A 10 -13.75 1.72 -8.42
C GLN A 10 -13.81 3.12 -9.02
N SER A 11 -14.87 3.89 -8.79
CA SER A 11 -14.96 5.27 -9.27
C SER A 11 -13.83 6.16 -8.73
N ILE A 12 -13.48 6.03 -7.44
CA ILE A 12 -12.43 6.85 -6.80
C ILE A 12 -11.06 6.56 -7.43
N PHE A 13 -10.73 5.28 -7.62
CA PHE A 13 -9.42 4.89 -8.15
C PHE A 13 -9.34 4.94 -9.68
N GLU A 14 -10.45 4.72 -10.40
CA GLU A 14 -10.48 4.80 -11.87
C GLU A 14 -10.19 6.21 -12.38
N GLU A 15 -10.65 7.25 -11.68
CA GLU A 15 -10.39 8.64 -12.09
C GLU A 15 -8.89 8.92 -12.15
N VAL A 16 -8.15 8.43 -11.16
CA VAL A 16 -6.68 8.54 -11.13
C VAL A 16 -6.06 7.66 -12.20
N VAL A 17 -6.49 6.40 -12.31
CA VAL A 17 -5.94 5.45 -13.30
C VAL A 17 -6.15 5.95 -14.74
N LYS A 18 -7.30 6.55 -15.05
CA LYS A 18 -7.60 7.14 -16.37
C LYS A 18 -6.67 8.30 -16.69
N THR A 19 -6.39 9.14 -15.70
CA THR A 19 -5.45 10.27 -15.85
C THR A 19 -4.05 9.74 -16.20
N GLU A 20 -3.58 8.71 -15.50
CA GLU A 20 -2.30 8.05 -15.79
C GLU A 20 -2.26 7.39 -17.18
N VAL A 21 -3.37 6.77 -17.64
CA VAL A 21 -3.46 6.19 -19.00
C VAL A 21 -3.23 7.25 -20.07
N ILE A 22 -3.82 8.43 -19.90
CA ILE A 22 -3.72 9.52 -20.87
C ILE A 22 -2.27 10.05 -20.90
N GLU A 23 -1.65 10.22 -19.74
CA GLU A 23 -0.25 10.66 -19.65
C GLU A 23 0.72 9.66 -20.26
N GLU A 24 0.48 8.36 -20.06
CA GLU A 24 1.24 7.29 -20.70
C GLU A 24 1.06 7.27 -22.23
N ALA A 25 -0.11 7.66 -22.73
CA ALA A 25 -0.40 7.72 -24.16
C ALA A 25 0.23 8.96 -24.85
N PHE A 26 0.48 10.03 -24.09
CA PHE A 26 1.04 11.29 -24.60
C PHE A 26 2.28 11.76 -23.81
N PRO A 27 3.35 10.95 -23.77
CA PRO A 27 4.58 11.29 -23.03
C PRO A 27 5.20 12.56 -23.63
N GLY A 28 5.32 13.61 -22.81
CA GLY A 28 5.88 14.91 -23.20
C GLY A 28 4.86 16.02 -23.46
N MET A 29 3.55 15.72 -23.50
CA MET A 29 2.50 16.74 -23.52
C MET A 29 2.11 17.19 -22.10
N PHE A 30 2.24 16.29 -21.13
CA PHE A 30 2.08 16.54 -19.71
C PHE A 30 3.45 16.35 -19.04
N MET A 31 4.03 17.45 -18.57
CA MET A 31 5.19 17.44 -17.68
C MET A 31 4.63 17.65 -16.28
N ASP A 32 4.13 16.58 -15.66
CA ASP A 32 3.71 16.68 -14.27
C ASP A 32 4.90 17.09 -13.42
N THR A 33 4.72 18.18 -12.68
CA THR A 33 5.67 18.54 -11.65
C THR A 33 5.48 17.61 -10.45
N PRO A 34 6.49 17.41 -9.61
CA PRO A 34 6.32 16.65 -8.35
C PRO A 34 5.22 17.24 -7.45
N GLU A 35 4.87 18.51 -7.61
CA GLU A 35 3.74 19.17 -6.94
C GLU A 35 2.38 18.71 -7.50
N ASP A 36 2.27 18.47 -8.80
CA ASP A 36 1.06 17.95 -9.44
C ASP A 36 0.77 16.51 -8.99
N GLU A 37 1.79 15.64 -8.98
CA GLU A 37 1.67 14.27 -8.46
C GLU A 37 1.25 14.26 -6.98
N ARG A 38 1.82 15.14 -6.16
CA ARG A 38 1.44 15.30 -4.76
C ARG A 38 -0.02 15.75 -4.62
N THR A 39 -0.46 16.67 -5.47
CA THR A 39 -1.84 17.19 -5.45
C THR A 39 -2.84 16.10 -5.86
N LYS A 40 -2.54 15.31 -6.90
CA LYS A 40 -3.34 14.14 -7.30
C LYS A 40 -3.49 13.15 -6.13
N LEU A 41 -2.40 12.87 -5.44
CA LEU A 41 -2.38 11.95 -4.31
C LEU A 41 -3.22 12.48 -3.14
N ILE A 42 -3.10 13.77 -2.79
CA ILE A 42 -3.93 14.40 -1.75
C ILE A 42 -5.41 14.36 -2.11
N SER A 43 -5.76 14.68 -3.36
CA SER A 43 -7.14 14.64 -3.85
C SER A 43 -7.73 13.23 -3.77
N CYS A 44 -7.01 12.22 -4.25
CA CYS A 44 -7.43 10.82 -4.18
C CYS A 44 -7.66 10.37 -2.72
N LEU A 45 -6.71 10.67 -1.83
CA LEU A 45 -6.85 10.34 -0.41
C LEU A 45 -7.99 11.08 0.28
N SER A 46 -8.27 12.32 -0.12
CA SER A 46 -9.38 13.07 0.44
C SER A 46 -10.73 12.43 0.09
N ALA A 47 -10.91 11.99 -1.16
CA ALA A 47 -12.10 11.28 -1.62
C ALA A 47 -12.22 9.91 -0.92
N PHE A 48 -11.10 9.17 -0.86
CA PHE A 48 -11.06 7.89 -0.15
C PHE A 48 -11.38 8.03 1.34
N ARG A 49 -10.86 9.06 2.01
CA ARG A 49 -11.12 9.32 3.44
C ARG A 49 -12.60 9.58 3.70
N GLN A 50 -13.27 10.36 2.86
CA GLN A 50 -14.71 10.61 2.98
C GLN A 50 -15.52 9.31 2.82
N PHE A 51 -15.15 8.49 1.84
CA PHE A 51 -15.75 7.18 1.65
C PHE A 51 -15.51 6.26 2.87
N TRP A 52 -14.27 6.19 3.36
CA TRP A 52 -13.88 5.37 4.51
C TRP A 52 -14.61 5.75 5.79
N SER A 53 -14.79 7.05 6.06
CA SER A 53 -15.51 7.52 7.26
C SER A 53 -16.99 7.17 7.27
N ASN A 54 -17.58 6.95 6.09
CA ASN A 54 -18.97 6.53 5.95
C ASN A 54 -19.12 5.00 5.97
N LEU A 55 -18.02 4.25 5.99
CA LEU A 55 -18.02 2.80 5.97
C LEU A 55 -18.15 2.23 7.37
N SER A 56 -18.97 1.19 7.51
CA SER A 56 -19.05 0.42 8.76
C SER A 56 -17.75 -0.35 9.02
N GLN A 57 -17.43 -0.60 10.28
CA GLN A 57 -16.21 -1.33 10.67
C GLN A 57 -16.18 -2.77 10.12
N GLU A 58 -17.34 -3.41 9.98
CA GLU A 58 -17.45 -4.75 9.39
C GLU A 58 -17.05 -4.78 7.91
N SER A 59 -17.19 -3.66 7.21
CA SER A 59 -16.86 -3.54 5.79
C SER A 59 -15.41 -3.10 5.55
N HIS A 60 -14.67 -2.68 6.59
CA HIS A 60 -13.29 -2.18 6.46
C HIS A 60 -12.35 -3.24 5.87
N GLU A 61 -12.45 -4.47 6.35
CA GLU A 61 -11.61 -5.57 5.85
C GLU A 61 -11.90 -5.87 4.37
N GLN A 62 -13.17 -5.96 3.99
CA GLN A 62 -13.59 -6.18 2.60
C GLN A 62 -13.13 -5.04 1.68
N CYS A 63 -13.21 -3.79 2.17
CA CYS A 63 -12.74 -2.61 1.45
C CYS A 63 -11.23 -2.70 1.16
N VAL A 64 -10.40 -3.00 2.17
CA VAL A 64 -8.95 -3.11 1.99
C VAL A 64 -8.58 -4.28 1.08
N GLN A 65 -9.24 -5.44 1.24
CA GLN A 65 -9.05 -6.58 0.34
C GLN A 65 -9.39 -6.22 -1.11
N TRP A 66 -10.49 -5.50 -1.34
CA TRP A 66 -10.88 -5.05 -2.68
C TRP A 66 -9.83 -4.11 -3.28
N ILE A 67 -9.34 -3.13 -2.50
CA ILE A 67 -8.28 -2.20 -2.95
C ILE A 67 -7.04 -2.97 -3.37
N VAL A 68 -6.58 -3.92 -2.56
CA VAL A 68 -5.40 -4.74 -2.90
C VAL A 68 -5.64 -5.53 -4.19
N ARG A 69 -6.80 -6.15 -4.34
CA ARG A 69 -7.16 -6.88 -5.58
C ARG A 69 -7.15 -5.97 -6.79
N PHE A 70 -7.70 -4.76 -6.66
CA PHE A 70 -7.71 -3.75 -7.72
C PHE A 70 -6.29 -3.28 -8.09
N ILE A 71 -5.39 -3.08 -7.12
CA ILE A 71 -4.00 -2.72 -7.40
C ILE A 71 -3.28 -3.87 -8.10
N HIS A 72 -3.47 -5.10 -7.62
CA HIS A 72 -2.81 -6.27 -8.19
C HIS A 72 -3.36 -6.63 -9.58
N SER A 73 -4.57 -6.19 -9.95
CA SER A 73 -5.08 -6.32 -11.32
C SER A 73 -4.49 -5.30 -12.30
N GLN A 74 -3.76 -4.29 -11.82
CA GLN A 74 -3.10 -3.33 -12.72
C GLN A 74 -1.87 -3.95 -13.38
N HIS A 75 -1.57 -3.49 -14.59
CA HIS A 75 -0.42 -3.93 -15.39
C HIS A 75 0.68 -2.88 -15.49
N SER A 76 0.35 -1.59 -15.39
CA SER A 76 1.35 -0.51 -15.41
C SER A 76 2.05 -0.40 -14.06
N PRO A 77 3.40 -0.51 -14.01
CA PRO A 77 4.17 -0.28 -12.80
C PRO A 77 4.02 1.12 -12.23
N LYS A 78 3.83 2.14 -13.09
CA LYS A 78 3.64 3.54 -12.67
C LYS A 78 2.34 3.66 -11.85
N ARG A 79 1.26 3.07 -12.36
CA ARG A 79 -0.05 3.04 -11.68
C ARG A 79 -0.01 2.25 -10.37
N ILE A 80 0.63 1.08 -10.37
CA ILE A 80 0.82 0.29 -9.15
C ILE A 80 1.58 1.11 -8.10
N SER A 81 2.66 1.78 -8.50
CA SER A 81 3.44 2.64 -7.61
C SER A 81 2.59 3.76 -7.00
N PHE A 82 1.85 4.49 -7.83
CA PHE A 82 0.98 5.58 -7.36
C PHE A 82 -0.06 5.08 -6.35
N LEU A 83 -0.75 3.97 -6.66
CA LEU A 83 -1.76 3.40 -5.76
C LEU A 83 -1.14 2.89 -4.44
N TYR A 84 0.10 2.37 -4.49
CA TYR A 84 0.87 2.04 -3.30
C TYR A 84 1.30 3.27 -2.50
N ASP A 85 1.59 4.40 -3.14
CA ASP A 85 1.85 5.66 -2.44
C ASP A 85 0.59 6.19 -1.74
N CYS A 86 -0.59 6.04 -2.36
CA CYS A 86 -1.86 6.29 -1.68
C CYS A 86 -2.03 5.40 -0.44
N LEU A 87 -1.83 4.08 -0.56
CA LEU A 87 -1.91 3.17 0.60
C LEU A 87 -0.89 3.52 1.69
N ALA A 88 0.36 3.82 1.31
CA ALA A 88 1.39 4.21 2.26
C ALA A 88 0.98 5.44 3.05
N MET A 89 0.51 6.49 2.38
CA MET A 89 0.09 7.72 3.05
C MET A 89 -1.18 7.55 3.88
N ALA A 90 -2.14 6.72 3.43
CA ALA A 90 -3.31 6.36 4.23
C ALA A 90 -2.90 5.66 5.55
N VAL A 91 -1.88 4.80 5.52
CA VAL A 91 -1.35 4.17 6.73
C VAL A 91 -0.56 5.16 7.60
N GLU A 92 0.31 5.99 7.01
CA GLU A 92 1.12 6.98 7.73
C GLU A 92 0.29 8.02 8.49
N THR A 93 -0.84 8.44 7.89
CA THR A 93 -1.81 9.38 8.47
C THR A 93 -2.77 8.72 9.46
N GLY A 94 -2.71 7.40 9.62
CA GLY A 94 -3.56 6.63 10.53
C GLY A 94 -4.99 6.39 10.01
N LEU A 95 -5.25 6.63 8.72
CA LEU A 95 -6.54 6.33 8.09
C LEU A 95 -6.77 4.82 7.99
N LEU A 96 -5.74 4.06 7.59
CA LEU A 96 -5.79 2.61 7.45
C LEU A 96 -4.91 1.90 8.49
N PRO A 97 -5.40 0.84 9.15
CA PRO A 97 -4.57 0.03 10.03
C PRO A 97 -3.42 -0.66 9.28
N PRO A 98 -2.14 -0.47 9.69
CA PRO A 98 -0.98 -1.05 9.01
C PRO A 98 -1.09 -2.56 8.81
N ARG A 99 -1.55 -3.27 9.84
CA ARG A 99 -1.67 -4.72 9.85
C ARG A 99 -2.67 -5.23 8.80
N MET A 100 -3.84 -4.60 8.71
CA MET A 100 -4.89 -4.99 7.77
C MET A 100 -4.43 -4.84 6.32
N VAL A 101 -3.67 -3.78 6.03
CA VAL A 101 -3.08 -3.55 4.70
C VAL A 101 -2.02 -4.61 4.40
N CYS A 102 -1.08 -4.85 5.33
CA CYS A 102 -0.03 -5.86 5.14
C CYS A 102 -0.59 -7.29 4.98
N GLU A 103 -1.57 -7.69 5.80
CA GLU A 103 -2.22 -9.00 5.69
C GLU A 103 -2.93 -9.13 4.34
N SER A 104 -3.65 -8.10 3.89
CA SER A 104 -4.34 -8.12 2.58
C SER A 104 -3.35 -8.21 1.42
N LEU A 105 -2.24 -7.47 1.46
CA LEU A 105 -1.20 -7.51 0.42
C LEU A 105 -0.56 -8.89 0.30
N LEU A 106 -0.18 -9.49 1.43
CA LEU A 106 0.53 -10.78 1.44
C LEU A 106 -0.36 -11.98 1.17
N ASN A 107 -1.66 -11.90 1.50
CA ASN A 107 -2.62 -12.98 1.26
C ASN A 107 -3.30 -12.86 -0.12
N SER A 108 -2.86 -11.95 -0.99
CA SER A 108 -3.44 -11.80 -2.31
C SER A 108 -3.00 -12.92 -3.25
N ASP A 109 -3.96 -13.64 -3.83
CA ASP A 109 -3.69 -14.71 -4.82
C ASP A 109 -2.94 -14.20 -6.05
N ASN A 110 -3.05 -12.91 -6.37
CA ASN A 110 -2.40 -12.28 -7.53
C ASN A 110 -0.93 -11.88 -7.27
N LEU A 111 -0.45 -12.03 -6.02
CA LEU A 111 0.93 -11.73 -5.63
C LEU A 111 1.83 -12.94 -5.93
N GLU A 112 2.28 -13.02 -7.18
CA GLU A 112 3.12 -14.11 -7.66
C GLU A 112 4.56 -13.64 -7.90
N TRP A 113 5.54 -14.50 -7.60
CA TRP A 113 6.96 -14.21 -7.80
C TRP A 113 7.32 -14.00 -9.28
N GLU A 114 6.56 -14.61 -10.20
CA GLU A 114 6.69 -14.44 -11.65
C GLU A 114 6.40 -12.99 -12.06
N ARG A 115 5.49 -12.32 -11.36
CA ARG A 115 5.20 -10.89 -11.52
C ARG A 115 6.21 -10.04 -10.76
N THR A 116 7.48 -10.19 -11.11
CA THR A 116 8.66 -9.56 -10.47
C THR A 116 8.46 -8.10 -10.07
N GLN A 117 7.90 -7.26 -10.95
CA GLN A 117 7.71 -5.84 -10.67
C GLN A 117 6.64 -5.60 -9.59
N LEU A 118 5.50 -6.29 -9.68
CA LEU A 118 4.46 -6.25 -8.66
C LEU A 118 5.03 -6.73 -7.34
N TRP A 119 5.64 -7.92 -7.34
CA TRP A 119 6.28 -8.53 -6.18
C TRP A 119 7.25 -7.55 -5.50
N SER A 120 8.18 -6.97 -6.25
CA SER A 120 9.13 -6.00 -5.69
C SER A 120 8.43 -4.78 -5.08
N LEU A 121 7.43 -4.21 -5.74
CA LEU A 121 6.72 -3.03 -5.26
C LEU A 121 5.89 -3.35 -4.01
N THR A 122 5.24 -4.50 -3.95
CA THR A 122 4.47 -4.95 -2.78
C THR A 122 5.37 -5.07 -1.56
N PHE A 123 6.51 -5.75 -1.68
CA PHE A 123 7.44 -5.94 -0.55
C PHE A 123 8.13 -4.64 -0.14
N LYS A 124 8.39 -3.71 -1.07
CA LYS A 124 8.85 -2.34 -0.74
C LYS A 124 7.82 -1.58 0.09
N LEU A 125 6.54 -1.65 -0.28
CA LEU A 125 5.45 -1.01 0.48
C LEU A 125 5.33 -1.63 1.88
N VAL A 126 5.31 -2.95 1.98
CA VAL A 126 5.21 -3.66 3.26
C VAL A 126 6.39 -3.29 4.18
N GLN A 127 7.62 -3.23 3.64
CA GLN A 127 8.79 -2.78 4.40
C GLN A 127 8.63 -1.33 4.89
N LYS A 128 8.13 -0.43 4.04
CA LYS A 128 7.87 0.97 4.40
C LYS A 128 6.85 1.08 5.53
N ILE A 129 5.75 0.33 5.45
CA ILE A 129 4.70 0.30 6.47
C ILE A 129 5.27 -0.22 7.80
N ILE A 130 5.92 -1.39 7.80
CA ILE A 130 6.50 -1.99 9.01
C ILE A 130 7.56 -1.07 9.63
N GLY A 131 8.48 -0.55 8.82
CA GLY A 131 9.53 0.36 9.28
C GLY A 131 8.97 1.67 9.86
N GLY A 132 7.85 2.17 9.30
CA GLY A 132 7.13 3.33 9.83
C GLY A 132 6.40 3.04 11.16
N VAL A 133 5.96 1.80 11.39
CA VAL A 133 5.33 1.42 12.66
C VAL A 133 6.37 1.29 13.78
N ASP A 134 7.55 0.73 13.51
CA ASP A 134 8.64 0.66 14.49
C ASP A 134 9.17 2.06 14.91
N TYR A 135 9.11 3.08 14.05
CA TYR A 135 9.56 4.44 14.40
C TYR A 135 8.61 5.16 15.39
N LYS A 136 7.32 4.79 15.43
CA LYS A 136 6.34 5.34 16.39
C LYS A 136 6.20 4.46 17.64
N ALA A 137 6.33 3.13 17.52
CA ALA A 137 6.24 2.21 18.66
C ALA A 137 7.50 2.24 19.57
N ALA A 138 8.64 2.72 19.06
CA ALA A 138 9.88 2.81 19.82
C ALA A 138 9.98 3.99 20.81
N GLN A 139 8.98 4.88 20.90
CA GLN A 139 9.01 5.98 21.89
C GLN A 139 8.43 5.60 23.27
N VAL A 140 7.89 4.39 23.43
CA VAL A 140 7.52 3.87 24.76
C VAL A 140 7.94 2.40 24.86
N LYS A 141 9.21 2.17 25.18
CA LYS A 141 9.74 1.09 26.04
C LYS A 141 11.25 1.16 26.04
N GLN A 142 11.79 1.93 26.99
CA GLN A 142 13.09 1.59 27.59
C GLN A 142 12.91 0.20 28.23
N TYR A 143 13.63 -0.83 27.78
CA TYR A 143 14.07 -1.96 28.62
C TYR A 143 15.10 -2.81 27.84
N ASP A 144 16.34 -2.47 28.12
CA ASP A 144 17.49 -3.32 28.43
C ASP A 144 17.78 -4.67 27.72
N SER A 145 19.06 -4.75 27.34
CA SER A 145 19.95 -5.91 27.28
C SER A 145 19.80 -6.98 26.19
N GLY A 146 20.95 -7.29 25.57
CA GLY A 146 21.30 -8.66 25.22
C GLY A 146 21.27 -9.00 23.73
N GLN A 147 22.44 -8.87 23.10
CA GLN A 147 22.94 -9.69 21.98
C GLN A 147 21.89 -10.30 21.04
N HIS A 148 21.63 -9.66 19.90
CA HIS A 148 21.29 -10.38 18.68
C HIS A 148 22.13 -9.82 17.54
N THR A 149 22.97 -10.68 16.96
CA THR A 149 23.65 -10.43 15.69
C THR A 149 22.58 -10.04 14.67
N ALA A 150 22.56 -8.76 14.30
CA ALA A 150 21.62 -8.22 13.35
C ALA A 150 21.86 -8.87 11.99
N TYR A 151 21.06 -9.90 11.68
CA TYR A 151 20.95 -10.38 10.31
C TYR A 151 20.36 -9.22 9.51
N LYS A 152 21.17 -8.56 8.68
CA LYS A 152 20.69 -7.67 7.63
C LYS A 152 20.35 -8.56 6.44
N PRO A 153 19.08 -8.99 6.26
CA PRO A 153 18.74 -9.74 5.07
C PRO A 153 19.06 -8.88 3.85
N SER A 154 19.58 -9.52 2.80
CA SER A 154 19.83 -8.84 1.54
C SER A 154 18.49 -8.29 1.00
N PRO A 155 18.43 -7.04 0.51
CA PRO A 155 17.17 -6.38 0.16
C PRO A 155 16.55 -6.91 -1.14
N THR A 156 17.06 -8.01 -1.69
CA THR A 156 16.53 -8.58 -2.92
C THR A 156 15.17 -9.22 -2.61
N PRO A 157 14.09 -8.83 -3.31
CA PRO A 157 12.72 -9.34 -3.09
C PRO A 157 12.59 -10.87 -3.18
N TYR A 158 13.60 -11.54 -3.73
CA TYR A 158 13.64 -12.98 -3.97
C TYR A 158 14.26 -13.79 -2.84
N ASP A 159 14.79 -13.14 -1.79
CA ASP A 159 15.38 -13.84 -0.66
C ASP A 159 14.26 -14.38 0.26
N VAL A 160 14.08 -15.70 0.29
CA VAL A 160 13.08 -16.38 1.13
C VAL A 160 13.21 -15.97 2.59
N LYS A 161 14.43 -15.70 3.07
CA LYS A 161 14.67 -15.23 4.44
C LYS A 161 14.14 -13.81 4.66
N TYR A 162 14.19 -12.96 3.64
CA TYR A 162 13.64 -11.61 3.67
C TYR A 162 12.11 -11.63 3.76
N VAL A 163 11.46 -12.46 2.95
CA VAL A 163 10.00 -12.68 3.00
C VAL A 163 9.58 -13.21 4.39
N GLN A 164 10.33 -14.18 4.92
CA GLN A 164 10.04 -14.76 6.23
C GLN A 164 10.26 -13.77 7.39
N TYR A 165 11.26 -12.89 7.29
CA TYR A 165 11.47 -11.78 8.21
C TYR A 165 10.31 -10.78 8.19
N ILE A 166 9.80 -10.43 7.01
CA ILE A 166 8.65 -9.54 6.85
C ILE A 166 7.40 -10.15 7.49
N ILE A 167 7.11 -11.42 7.22
CA ILE A 167 5.99 -12.14 7.83
C ILE A 167 6.11 -12.16 9.35
N TYR A 168 7.31 -12.40 9.89
CA TYR A 168 7.57 -12.34 11.33
C TYR A 168 7.29 -10.96 11.91
N LYS A 169 7.80 -9.89 11.29
CA LYS A 169 7.58 -8.50 11.74
C LYS A 169 6.10 -8.12 11.75
N ILE A 170 5.31 -8.55 10.76
CA ILE A 170 3.86 -8.29 10.72
C ILE A 170 3.14 -8.96 11.89
N LYS A 171 3.53 -10.19 12.25
CA LYS A 171 2.99 -10.89 13.43
C LYS A 171 3.31 -10.16 14.74
N CYS A 172 4.39 -9.38 14.79
CA CYS A 172 4.79 -8.60 15.96
C CYS A 172 4.11 -7.21 16.06
N LEU A 173 3.28 -6.80 15.10
CA LEU A 173 2.53 -5.52 15.15
C LEU A 173 1.33 -5.53 16.13
N SER A 174 1.42 -6.31 17.21
CA SER A 174 0.38 -6.46 18.24
C SER A 174 0.56 -5.50 19.40
#